data_AF-A0A529Y3E2-F1
#
_entry.id   AF-A0A529Y3E2-F1
#
_cell.length_a   1.000
_cell.length_b   1.000
_cell.length_c   1.000
_cell.angle_alpha   90.00
_cell.angle_beta   90.00
_cell.angle_gamma   90.00
#
_symmetry.space_group_name_H-M   'P 1'
#
loop_
_entity.id
_entity.type
_entity.pdbx_description
1 polymer ?
#
loop_
_entity_poly.entity_id
_entity_poly.type
_entity_poly.pdbx_seq_one_letter_code
_entity_poly.pdbx_strand_id
1 'polypeptide(L)' 'MPKGYWIARVDVRDAEGYKDYVAAAKLAFDRFGAKFLARGGEHEKAEGPGRARNVIIEFDSLAVAHDCYHSPEY' A
#
# COMPACT_ATOMS: atom_id res chain seq x y z
N MET A 1 17.52 -12.07 -4.77
CA MET A 1 16.39 -12.42 -3.86
C MET A 1 15.10 -11.93 -4.50
N PRO A 2 13.98 -12.70 -4.43
CA PRO A 2 12.70 -12.23 -4.96
C PRO A 2 12.17 -11.05 -4.15
N LYS A 3 11.55 -10.07 -4.84
CA LYS A 3 10.92 -8.91 -4.21
C LYS A 3 9.62 -9.29 -3.49
N GLY A 4 9.22 -8.47 -2.53
CA GLY A 4 7.91 -8.53 -1.88
C GLY A 4 6.95 -7.51 -2.49
N TYR A 5 5.68 -7.87 -2.66
CA TYR A 5 4.66 -6.95 -3.16
C TYR A 5 3.49 -6.87 -2.19
N TRP A 6 3.29 -5.68 -1.63
CA TRP A 6 2.08 -5.35 -0.89
C TRP A 6 1.04 -4.80 -1.86
N ILE A 7 -0.08 -5.50 -1.99
CA ILE A 7 -1.20 -5.11 -2.84
C ILE A 7 -2.41 -4.76 -1.96
N ALA A 8 -2.72 -3.47 -1.85
CA ALA A 8 -3.88 -2.99 -1.11
C ALA A 8 -5.00 -2.58 -2.07
N ARG A 9 -6.23 -3.07 -1.82
CA ARG A 9 -7.44 -2.75 -2.58
C ARG A 9 -8.47 -2.18 -1.62
N VAL A 10 -8.85 -0.92 -1.80
CA VAL A 10 -9.59 -0.14 -0.79
C VAL A 10 -10.76 0.61 -1.42
N ASP A 11 -11.92 0.56 -0.78
CA ASP A 11 -12.97 1.55 -0.98
C ASP A 11 -12.94 2.52 0.21
N VAL A 12 -12.57 3.77 -0.06
CA VAL A 12 -12.44 4.80 0.96
C VAL A 12 -13.83 5.33 1.31
N ARG A 13 -14.24 5.18 2.57
CA ARG A 13 -15.56 5.63 3.07
C ARG A 13 -15.52 7.01 3.71
N ASP A 14 -14.36 7.39 4.26
CA ASP A 14 -14.07 8.71 4.80
C ASP A 14 -12.75 9.18 4.19
N ALA A 15 -12.82 10.20 3.33
CA ALA A 15 -11.66 10.69 2.62
C ALA A 15 -10.71 11.49 3.53
N GLU A 16 -11.23 12.17 4.56
CA GLU A 16 -10.39 12.97 5.46
C GLU A 16 -9.63 12.05 6.42
N GLY A 17 -10.29 11.12 7.11
CA GLY A 17 -9.60 10.15 7.96
C GLY A 17 -8.61 9.26 7.19
N TYR A 18 -8.86 9.01 5.90
CA TYR A 18 -7.92 8.27 5.05
C TYR A 18 -6.63 9.06 4.76
N LYS A 19 -6.66 10.39 4.70
CA LYS A 19 -5.43 11.20 4.53
C LYS A 19 -4.53 11.07 5.75
N ASP A 20 -5.10 11.09 6.95
CA ASP A 20 -4.33 10.96 8.20
C ASP A 20 -3.65 9.59 8.28
N TYR A 21 -4.37 8.52 7.93
CA TYR A 21 -3.80 7.18 7.79
C TYR A 21 -2.64 7.16 6.78
N VAL A 22 -2.81 7.76 5.60
CA VAL A 22 -1.76 7.82 4.57
C VAL A 22 -0.52 8.57 5.06
N ALA A 23 -0.70 9.64 5.84
CA ALA A 23 0.39 10.41 6.41
C ALA A 23 1.13 9.63 7.49
N ALA A 24 0.42 8.97 8.41
CA ALA A 24 1.01 8.14 9.46
C ALA A 24 1.81 6.96 8.87
N ALA A 25 1.21 6.23 7.93
CA ALA A 25 1.84 5.07 7.29
C ALA A 25 3.11 5.43 6.49
N LYS A 26 3.30 6.70 6.09
CA LYS A 26 4.49 7.15 5.36
C LYS A 26 5.77 6.87 6.15
N LEU A 27 5.74 7.01 7.48
CA LEU A 27 6.92 6.79 8.32
C LEU A 27 7.42 5.33 8.22
N ALA A 28 6.50 4.37 8.30
CA ALA A 28 6.84 2.96 8.10
C ALA A 28 7.34 2.71 6.68
N PHE A 29 6.67 3.23 5.66
CA PHE A 29 7.08 3.03 4.28
C PHE A 29 8.49 3.56 3.98
N ASP A 30 8.83 4.75 4.46
CA ASP A 30 10.18 5.32 4.30
C ASP A 30 11.23 4.45 5.03
N ARG A 31 10.93 3.99 6.25
CA ARG A 31 11.83 3.17 7.07
C ARG A 31 12.16 1.83 6.41
N PHE A 32 11.19 1.17 5.80
CA PHE A 32 11.33 -0.17 5.23
C PHE A 32 11.66 -0.18 3.74
N GLY A 33 12.01 0.97 3.16
CA GLY A 33 12.44 1.05 1.76
C GLY A 33 11.32 0.77 0.76
N ALA A 34 10.08 1.12 1.11
CA ALA A 34 8.91 0.90 0.27
C ALA A 34 9.00 1.71 -1.03
N LYS A 35 8.77 1.05 -2.16
CA LYS A 35 8.69 1.68 -3.47
C LYS A 35 7.28 1.56 -4.05
N PHE A 36 6.58 2.67 -4.13
CA PHE A 36 5.24 2.71 -4.73
C PHE A 36 5.32 2.53 -6.25
N LEU A 37 4.76 1.44 -6.77
CA LEU A 37 4.61 1.19 -8.19
C LEU A 37 3.28 1.75 -8.72
N ALA A 38 2.22 1.65 -7.91
CA ALA A 38 0.93 2.26 -8.17
C ALA A 38 0.33 2.75 -6.85
N ARG A 39 -0.32 3.92 -6.84
CA ARG A 39 -0.89 4.53 -5.61
C ARG A 39 -2.26 5.18 -5.82
N GLY A 40 -3.18 4.39 -6.37
CA GLY A 40 -4.57 4.82 -6.63
C GLY A 40 -4.73 5.69 -7.87
N GLY A 41 -3.93 5.42 -8.91
CA GLY A 41 -4.16 6.00 -10.23
C GLY A 41 -5.38 5.40 -10.94
N GLU A 42 -5.72 5.98 -12.09
CA GLU A 42 -6.74 5.42 -12.98
C GLU A 42 -6.39 3.99 -13.38
N HIS A 43 -7.41 3.13 -13.40
CA HIS A 43 -7.27 1.73 -13.75
C HIS A 43 -8.61 1.19 -14.23
N GLU A 44 -8.55 0.10 -15.00
CA GLU A 44 -9.71 -0.60 -15.50
C GLU A 44 -9.99 -1.87 -14.70
N LYS A 45 -11.27 -2.19 -14.54
CA LYS A 45 -11.72 -3.48 -14.02
C LYS A 45 -11.99 -4.39 -15.21
N ALA A 46 -10.94 -5.06 -15.69
CA ALA A 46 -11.03 -5.91 -16.88
C ALA A 46 -12.11 -6.99 -16.72
N GLU A 47 -12.16 -7.65 -15.55
CA GLU A 47 -13.15 -8.67 -15.24
C GLU A 47 -13.52 -8.63 -13.74
N GLY A 48 -14.79 -8.89 -13.44
CA GLY A 48 -15.29 -9.04 -12.07
C GLY A 48 -15.33 -7.75 -11.24
N PRO A 49 -15.76 -7.86 -9.97
CA PRO A 49 -15.82 -6.73 -9.04
C PRO A 49 -14.41 -6.27 -8.62
N GLY A 50 -14.18 -4.95 -8.64
CA GLY A 50 -12.95 -4.31 -8.18
C GLY A 50 -13.20 -3.26 -7.09
N ARG A 51 -12.12 -2.65 -6.57
CA ARG A 51 -12.17 -1.55 -5.60
C ARG A 51 -11.76 -0.23 -6.25
N ALA A 52 -12.27 0.89 -5.75
CA ALA A 52 -12.02 2.22 -6.32
C ALA A 52 -10.55 2.66 -6.22
N ARG A 53 -9.80 2.17 -5.22
CA ARG A 53 -8.39 2.48 -5.03
C ARG A 53 -7.55 1.22 -4.94
N ASN A 54 -6.50 1.16 -5.76
CA ASN A 54 -5.52 0.07 -5.78
C ASN A 54 -4.11 0.63 -5.57
N VAL A 55 -3.34 0.00 -4.68
CA VAL A 55 -1.97 0.38 -4.33
C VAL A 55 -1.09 -0.85 -4.47
N ILE A 56 0.07 -0.68 -5.12
CA ILE A 56 1.09 -1.71 -5.28
C ILE A 56 2.40 -1.13 -4.76
N ILE A 57 2.99 -1.81 -3.78
CA ILE A 57 4.24 -1.39 -3.12
C ILE A 57 5.25 -2.53 -3.24
N GLU A 58 6.39 -2.23 -3.83
CA GLU A 58 7.55 -3.12 -3.94
C GLU A 58 8.45 -2.95 -2.70
N PHE A 59 8.88 -4.07 -2.15
CA PHE A 59 9.87 -4.18 -1.07
C PHE A 59 10.99 -5.14 -1.49
N ASP A 60 12.15 -5.04 -0.84
CA ASP A 60 13.29 -5.89 -1.16
C ASP A 60 13.05 -7.38 -0.95
N SER A 61 12.12 -7.75 -0.06
CA SER A 61 11.59 -9.11 0.07
C SER A 61 10.22 -9.10 0.74
N LEU A 62 9.52 -10.24 0.70
CA LEU A 62 8.24 -10.40 1.43
C LEU A 62 8.41 -10.23 2.95
N ALA A 63 9.55 -10.65 3.51
CA ALA A 63 9.84 -10.48 4.93
C ALA A 63 9.90 -8.98 5.31
N VAL A 64 10.55 -8.15 4.50
CA VAL A 64 10.61 -6.69 4.74
C VAL A 64 9.21 -6.06 4.67
N ALA A 65 8.37 -6.49 3.72
CA ALA A 65 6.98 -6.03 3.65
C ALA A 65 6.17 -6.46 4.89
N HIS A 66 6.39 -7.67 5.39
CA HIS A 66 5.74 -8.18 6.59
C HIS A 66 6.16 -7.39 7.84
N ASP A 67 7.46 -7.11 7.99
CA ASP A 67 7.98 -6.32 9.11
C ASP A 67 7.47 -4.88 9.07
N CYS A 68 7.33 -4.30 7.88
CA CYS A 68 6.70 -2.99 7.69
C CYS A 68 5.26 -2.98 8.21
N TYR A 69 4.45 -3.99 7.86
CA TYR A 69 3.05 -4.08 8.29
C TYR A 69 2.88 -4.24 9.81
N HIS A 70 3.81 -4.94 10.47
CA HIS A 70 3.73 -5.22 11.91
C HIS A 70 4.56 -4.25 12.76
N SER A 71 5.11 -3.21 12.15
CA SER A 71 5.89 -2.21 12.86
C SER A 71 5.00 -1.31 13.72
N PRO A 72 5.49 -0.77 14.85
CA PRO A 72 4.72 0.17 15.67
C PRO A 72 4.33 1.46 14.94
N GLU A 73 5.01 1.78 13.83
CA GLU A 73 4.78 2.99 13.04
C GLU A 73 3.70 2.83 11.97
N TYR A 74 3.24 1.61 11.70
CA TYR A 74 2.17 1.30 10.73
C TYR A 74 0.88 0.90 11.46
#